data_AF-A0A6F8SK09-F1
#
_entry.id   AF-A0A6F8SK09-F1
#
_cell.length_a   1.000
_cell.length_b   1.000
_cell.length_c   1.000
_cell.angle_alpha   90.00
_cell.angle_beta   90.00
_cell.angle_gamma   90.00
#
_symmetry.space_group_name_H-M   'P 1'
#
loop_
_entity.id
_entity.type
_entity.pdbx_description
1 polymer ?
#
loop_
_entity_poly.entity_id
_entity_poly.type
_entity_poly.pdbx_seq_one_letter_code
_entity_poly.pdbx_strand_id
1 'polypeptide(L)'
;MPKKNKLMLAAAVIAVLLLVGSGVARCSLAREDVESTNSAIEAIEKEEAPTSQQGAPAEGHADKAAGMEALVGTSWTGIEDPAYTLSIVKGAFVEAKDGQTSVTYWTLDAEEATDTTVTATVLASKSLTEAASPYLVTVATEGADTVLRTDALSCSYKKVLLGERALSFTGVTSKLEEAMGVETAKIEAAVSARAAAVSPNASRAIWDAEAWIDYANGAATTTFTLDDGASTMISVTRSSDGASTMISVTRSSDGTIEAL
;
A
#
# COMPACT_ATOMS: atom_id res chain seq x y z
N MET A 1 -17.53 -53.28 22.12
CA MET A 1 -18.82 -52.81 22.68
C MET A 1 -18.84 -51.29 22.63
N PRO A 2 -19.85 -50.66 21.98
CA PRO A 2 -19.90 -49.22 21.73
C PRO A 2 -20.79 -48.48 22.75
N LYS A 3 -20.40 -47.28 23.18
CA LYS A 3 -21.28 -46.24 23.75
C LYS A 3 -20.69 -44.87 23.35
N LYS A 4 -21.18 -44.21 22.30
CA LYS A 4 -22.33 -43.28 22.25
C LYS A 4 -22.31 -42.24 23.38
N ASN A 5 -22.11 -40.97 23.01
CA ASN A 5 -23.13 -39.94 23.22
C ASN A 5 -22.99 -38.81 22.18
N LYS A 6 -24.09 -38.64 21.42
CA LYS A 6 -24.46 -37.46 20.65
C LYS A 6 -25.46 -36.68 21.51
N LEU A 7 -25.38 -35.35 21.53
CA LEU A 7 -26.38 -34.32 21.92
C LEU A 7 -25.56 -33.03 22.16
N MET A 8 -25.88 -31.80 21.73
CA MET A 8 -27.07 -31.18 21.14
C MET A 8 -26.61 -29.75 20.71
N LEU A 9 -26.64 -29.39 19.42
CA LEU A 9 -27.50 -28.37 18.77
C LEU A 9 -28.11 -27.23 19.62
N ALA A 10 -28.06 -26.02 19.02
CA ALA A 10 -28.92 -24.81 19.13
C ALA A 10 -28.31 -23.64 19.95
N ALA A 11 -27.89 -22.52 19.35
CA ALA A 11 -28.58 -21.48 18.56
C ALA A 11 -29.15 -20.34 19.45
N ALA A 12 -28.59 -19.13 19.30
CA ALA A 12 -29.24 -17.87 19.63
C ALA A 12 -28.76 -16.76 18.68
N VAL A 13 -29.56 -16.54 17.64
CA VAL A 13 -29.68 -15.32 16.84
C VAL A 13 -30.33 -14.25 17.72
N ILE A 14 -29.94 -12.97 17.54
CA ILE A 14 -30.61 -11.67 17.88
C ILE A 14 -29.45 -10.67 18.17
N ALA A 15 -29.28 -9.50 17.53
CA ALA A 15 -30.19 -8.64 16.80
C ALA A 15 -29.45 -7.90 15.65
N VAL A 16 -29.97 -8.05 14.44
CA VAL A 16 -29.99 -6.96 13.46
C VAL A 16 -31.22 -6.14 13.81
N LEU A 17 -31.06 -4.86 14.13
CA LEU A 17 -32.04 -3.79 13.93
C LEU A 17 -31.39 -2.44 14.31
N LEU A 18 -31.64 -1.41 13.48
CA LEU A 18 -31.24 0.01 13.56
C LEU A 18 -29.82 0.28 12.99
N LEU A 19 -29.61 0.86 11.80
CA LEU A 19 -30.30 1.98 11.15
C LEU A 19 -30.32 1.83 9.62
N VAL A 20 -31.52 1.69 9.05
CA VAL A 20 -31.84 2.19 7.71
C VAL A 20 -32.94 3.22 7.91
N GLY A 21 -32.71 4.46 7.50
CA GLY A 21 -33.74 5.49 7.53
C GLY A 21 -33.23 6.91 7.26
N SER A 22 -33.16 7.25 5.98
CA SER A 22 -33.40 8.58 5.38
C SER A 22 -32.39 9.72 5.65
N GLY A 23 -32.05 10.58 4.68
CA GLY A 23 -32.77 10.85 3.44
C GLY A 23 -31.95 11.58 2.38
N VAL A 24 -32.36 11.37 1.14
CA VAL A 24 -32.04 12.21 0.00
C VAL A 24 -32.82 13.53 0.11
N ALA A 25 -32.10 14.64 0.15
CA ALA A 25 -32.65 15.93 -0.25
C ALA A 25 -31.73 16.50 -1.34
N ARG A 26 -32.10 16.21 -2.59
CA ARG A 26 -31.72 17.04 -3.73
C ARG A 26 -32.47 18.37 -3.59
N CYS A 27 -31.75 19.49 -3.54
CA CYS A 27 -32.31 20.77 -3.97
C CYS A 27 -31.38 21.39 -5.01
N SER A 28 -31.90 21.36 -6.24
CA SER A 28 -31.49 22.14 -7.39
C SER A 28 -31.59 23.64 -7.09
N LEU A 29 -30.75 24.42 -7.76
CA LEU A 29 -30.86 25.87 -7.91
C LEU A 29 -32.29 26.33 -8.25
N ALA A 30 -32.69 27.45 -7.66
CA ALA A 30 -33.41 28.51 -8.38
C ALA A 30 -33.19 29.87 -7.69
N ARG A 31 -32.94 30.84 -8.57
CA ARG A 31 -32.70 32.27 -8.41
C ARG A 31 -33.93 33.01 -7.88
N GLU A 32 -33.72 34.09 -7.13
CA GLU A 32 -34.51 35.32 -7.29
C GLU A 32 -33.72 36.54 -6.78
N ASP A 33 -33.62 37.53 -7.67
CA ASP A 33 -33.04 38.86 -7.52
C ASP A 33 -34.02 39.79 -6.76
N VAL A 34 -33.55 41.04 -6.48
CA VAL A 34 -34.32 42.29 -6.30
C VAL A 34 -34.83 42.53 -4.85
N GLU A 35 -34.59 43.64 -4.15
CA GLU A 35 -33.82 44.88 -4.34
C GLU A 35 -33.79 45.67 -3.00
N SER A 36 -32.80 46.54 -2.89
CA SER A 36 -32.87 47.91 -2.34
C SER A 36 -33.21 48.15 -0.86
N THR A 37 -32.23 48.68 -0.11
CA THR A 37 -32.14 50.15 0.08
C THR A 37 -30.84 50.61 0.77
N ASN A 38 -30.16 51.56 0.09
CA ASN A 38 -29.33 52.70 0.54
C ASN A 38 -28.14 52.47 1.49
N SER A 39 -26.90 52.63 0.97
CA SER A 39 -26.07 53.86 0.96
C SER A 39 -25.18 53.94 2.22
N ALA A 40 -23.90 54.29 2.21
CA ALA A 40 -23.07 55.03 1.27
C ALA A 40 -21.57 54.83 1.65
N ILE A 41 -20.65 54.99 0.69
CA ILE A 41 -19.35 55.73 0.79
C ILE A 41 -18.34 55.17 1.84
N GLU A 42 -17.09 54.78 1.55
CA GLU A 42 -16.06 55.37 0.69
C GLU A 42 -14.89 54.37 0.51
N ALA A 43 -14.18 54.51 -0.61
CA ALA A 43 -12.94 53.83 -0.95
C ALA A 43 -11.75 54.28 -0.09
N ILE A 44 -10.70 53.45 -0.01
CA ILE A 44 -9.30 53.80 -0.32
C ILE A 44 -8.55 52.49 -0.59
N GLU A 45 -8.11 52.34 -1.84
CA GLU A 45 -7.07 51.43 -2.31
C GLU A 45 -5.68 51.98 -1.94
N LYS A 46 -4.69 51.09 -1.77
CA LYS A 46 -3.40 51.02 -2.50
C LYS A 46 -2.36 50.29 -1.63
N GLU A 47 -1.86 49.12 -2.03
CA GLU A 47 -0.91 48.83 -3.13
C GLU A 47 0.53 48.98 -2.65
N GLU A 48 1.28 47.87 -2.64
CA GLU A 48 2.65 47.79 -3.15
C GLU A 48 3.19 46.34 -3.12
N ALA A 49 3.34 45.78 -4.32
CA ALA A 49 4.47 44.91 -4.70
C ALA A 49 5.45 45.80 -5.49
N PRO A 50 6.77 45.51 -5.59
CA PRO A 50 7.27 44.41 -6.44
C PRO A 50 8.54 43.71 -5.87
N THR A 51 8.93 42.51 -6.29
CA THR A 51 9.82 42.29 -7.45
C THR A 51 10.08 40.79 -7.63
N SER A 52 10.06 40.38 -8.89
CA SER A 52 10.36 39.07 -9.44
C SER A 52 11.78 38.57 -9.11
N GLN A 53 11.90 37.30 -8.72
CA GLN A 53 13.01 36.46 -9.18
C GLN A 53 12.51 35.07 -9.57
N GLN A 54 12.81 34.76 -10.83
CA GLN A 54 12.67 33.51 -11.54
C GLN A 54 13.50 32.42 -10.85
N GLY A 55 12.85 31.40 -10.30
CA GLY A 55 13.45 30.12 -9.95
C GLY A 55 12.70 29.03 -10.73
N ALA A 56 13.44 28.19 -11.45
CA ALA A 56 12.92 27.14 -12.32
C ALA A 56 11.85 26.27 -11.65
N PRO A 57 10.91 25.67 -12.41
CA PRO A 57 10.07 24.61 -11.86
C PRO A 57 11.02 23.47 -11.51
N ALA A 58 11.19 23.21 -10.22
CA ALA A 58 11.68 21.92 -9.78
C ALA A 58 10.69 20.90 -10.36
N GLU A 59 11.18 20.13 -11.33
CA GLU A 59 10.50 18.95 -11.84
C GLU A 59 10.00 18.16 -10.64
N GLY A 60 8.70 17.88 -10.63
CA GLY A 60 8.07 17.05 -9.62
C GLY A 60 8.81 15.72 -9.58
N HIS A 61 9.71 15.59 -8.60
CA HIS A 61 10.18 14.30 -8.16
C HIS A 61 8.92 13.61 -7.64
N ALA A 62 8.44 12.62 -8.38
CA ALA A 62 7.46 11.69 -7.86
C ALA A 62 8.02 11.23 -6.50
N ASP A 63 7.27 11.54 -5.44
CA ASP A 63 7.65 11.28 -4.06
C ASP A 63 7.79 9.77 -3.87
N LYS A 64 8.98 9.24 -4.20
CA LYS A 64 9.42 7.96 -3.66
C LYS A 64 9.56 8.24 -2.19
N ALA A 65 8.59 7.77 -1.40
CA ALA A 65 8.67 7.83 0.04
C ALA A 65 10.09 7.45 0.47
N ALA A 66 10.82 8.43 0.98
CA ALA A 66 12.12 8.25 1.61
C ALA A 66 11.88 8.11 3.13
N GLY A 67 12.82 7.50 3.85
CA GLY A 67 12.72 7.40 5.30
C GLY A 67 12.17 6.09 5.84
N MET A 68 11.81 6.10 7.12
CA MET A 68 11.31 4.96 7.89
C MET A 68 10.00 4.42 7.34
N GLU A 69 9.09 5.28 6.86
CA GLU A 69 7.82 4.90 6.26
C GLU A 69 8.02 4.04 5.00
N ALA A 70 9.07 4.30 4.22
CA ALA A 70 9.42 3.54 3.02
C ALA A 70 9.81 2.09 3.31
N LEU A 71 10.14 1.80 4.57
CA LEU A 71 10.54 0.46 5.02
C LEU A 71 9.33 -0.38 5.43
N VAL A 72 8.15 0.21 5.60
CA VAL A 72 6.93 -0.54 5.95
C VAL A 72 6.59 -1.54 4.84
N GLY A 73 6.31 -2.78 5.24
CA GLY A 73 6.03 -3.89 4.33
C GLY A 73 7.28 -4.62 3.82
N THR A 74 8.48 -4.21 4.22
CA THR A 74 9.73 -4.88 3.84
C THR A 74 10.11 -6.01 4.80
N SER A 75 10.78 -7.03 4.26
CA SER A 75 11.29 -8.19 5.00
C SER A 75 12.81 -8.19 5.04
N TRP A 76 13.38 -8.70 6.13
CA TRP A 76 14.82 -8.67 6.40
C TRP A 76 15.28 -9.97 7.07
N THR A 77 16.57 -10.27 6.94
CA THR A 77 17.23 -11.44 7.53
C THR A 77 18.39 -10.99 8.41
N GLY A 78 18.55 -11.63 9.57
CA GLY A 78 19.65 -11.35 10.49
C GLY A 78 21.01 -11.58 9.82
N ILE A 79 21.92 -10.63 9.98
CA ILE A 79 23.29 -10.72 9.43
C ILE A 79 24.14 -11.67 10.28
N GLU A 80 24.00 -11.56 11.59
CA GLU A 80 24.75 -12.33 12.58
C GLU A 80 24.18 -13.75 12.74
N ASP A 81 22.87 -13.92 12.61
CA ASP A 81 22.16 -15.20 12.66
C ASP A 81 20.97 -15.20 11.69
N PRO A 82 21.05 -15.92 10.55
CA PRO A 82 19.99 -15.97 9.55
C PRO A 82 18.68 -16.62 10.01
N ALA A 83 18.64 -17.24 11.18
CA ALA A 83 17.39 -17.73 11.78
C ALA A 83 16.49 -16.59 12.28
N TYR A 84 17.06 -15.40 12.52
CA TYR A 84 16.28 -14.19 12.77
C TYR A 84 15.73 -13.62 11.47
N THR A 85 14.45 -13.31 11.49
CA THR A 85 13.75 -12.56 10.44
C THR A 85 13.13 -11.32 11.03
N LEU A 86 13.07 -10.25 10.25
CA LEU A 86 12.42 -9.00 10.65
C LEU A 86 11.41 -8.59 9.58
N SER A 87 10.20 -8.24 10.01
CA SER A 87 9.21 -7.54 9.21
C SER A 87 8.97 -6.17 9.81
N ILE A 88 8.94 -5.14 8.97
CA ILE A 88 8.65 -3.77 9.41
C ILE A 88 7.20 -3.48 9.05
N VAL A 89 6.37 -3.23 10.06
CA VAL A 89 4.99 -2.77 9.87
C VAL A 89 4.86 -1.35 10.41
N LYS A 90 3.75 -0.68 10.08
CA LYS A 90 3.52 0.69 10.56
C LYS A 90 3.54 0.71 12.09
N GLY A 91 4.53 1.39 12.67
CA GLY A 91 4.69 1.55 14.12
C GLY A 91 5.19 0.32 14.88
N ALA A 92 5.68 -0.72 14.19
CA ALA A 92 6.34 -1.83 14.89
C ALA A 92 7.41 -2.54 14.06
N PHE A 93 8.46 -2.99 14.75
CA PHE A 93 9.37 -4.01 14.27
C PHE A 93 8.91 -5.37 14.78
N VAL A 94 8.83 -6.35 13.90
CA VAL A 94 8.41 -7.72 14.23
C VAL A 94 9.56 -8.67 13.95
N GLU A 95 10.26 -9.06 15.00
CA GLU A 95 11.31 -10.07 14.93
C GLU A 95 10.71 -11.46 15.12
N ALA A 96 11.11 -12.43 14.29
CA ALA A 96 10.74 -13.83 14.48
C ALA A 96 11.95 -14.74 14.40
N LYS A 97 12.00 -15.72 15.29
CA LYS A 97 13.01 -16.78 15.35
C LYS A 97 12.41 -18.04 15.96
N ASP A 98 12.67 -19.20 15.35
CA ASP A 98 12.25 -20.52 15.85
C ASP A 98 10.75 -20.61 16.21
N GLY A 99 9.90 -19.91 15.43
CA GLY A 99 8.45 -19.86 15.64
C GLY A 99 7.99 -18.94 16.78
N GLN A 100 8.91 -18.25 17.46
CA GLN A 100 8.62 -17.20 18.43
C GLN A 100 8.67 -15.82 17.77
N THR A 101 7.81 -14.91 18.21
CA THR A 101 7.73 -13.54 17.70
C THR A 101 7.95 -12.54 18.83
N SER A 102 8.79 -11.54 18.60
CA SER A 102 9.00 -10.38 19.47
C SER A 102 8.57 -9.13 18.71
N VAL A 103 7.71 -8.32 19.32
CA VAL A 103 7.23 -7.06 18.74
C VAL A 103 7.84 -5.89 19.51
N THR A 104 8.50 -5.00 18.79
CA THR A 104 9.00 -3.73 19.31
C THR A 104 8.19 -2.60 18.67
N TYR A 105 7.28 -2.00 19.44
CA TYR A 105 6.47 -0.86 19.00
C TYR A 105 7.34 0.38 18.93
N TRP A 106 7.10 1.25 17.95
CA TRP A 106 7.86 2.49 17.80
C TRP A 106 7.02 3.65 17.26
N THR A 107 7.43 4.86 17.61
CA THR A 107 7.01 6.11 16.98
C THR A 107 8.24 6.88 16.49
N LEU A 108 8.12 7.56 15.36
CA LEU A 108 9.19 8.40 14.83
C LEU A 108 9.29 9.69 15.64
N ASP A 109 10.49 10.02 16.13
CA ASP A 109 10.78 11.28 16.83
C ASP A 109 11.48 12.28 15.92
N ALA A 110 12.54 11.83 15.24
CA ALA A 110 13.30 12.62 14.27
C ALA A 110 13.86 11.73 13.17
N GLU A 111 14.06 12.28 11.98
CA GLU A 111 14.66 11.57 10.85
C GLU A 111 15.45 12.50 9.94
N GLU A 112 16.56 11.97 9.43
CA GLU A 112 17.28 12.49 8.28
C GLU A 112 17.43 11.40 7.23
N ALA A 113 16.92 11.65 6.02
CA ALA A 113 17.00 10.74 4.89
C ALA A 113 17.78 11.36 3.73
N THR A 114 18.60 10.52 3.09
CA THR A 114 19.32 10.79 1.84
C THR A 114 19.03 9.64 0.87
N ASP A 115 19.50 9.74 -0.37
CA ASP A 115 19.27 8.69 -1.38
C ASP A 115 19.79 7.31 -0.99
N THR A 116 20.80 7.23 -0.11
CA THR A 116 21.48 5.97 0.24
C THR A 116 21.41 5.60 1.72
N THR A 117 21.00 6.55 2.56
CA THR A 117 21.06 6.42 4.02
C THR A 117 19.86 7.09 4.68
N VAL A 118 19.25 6.39 5.63
CA VAL A 118 18.25 6.93 6.58
C VAL A 118 18.84 6.83 7.98
N THR A 119 18.76 7.92 8.75
CA THR A 119 19.07 7.96 10.17
C THR A 119 17.85 8.49 10.91
N ALA A 120 17.25 7.67 11.78
CA ALA A 120 16.05 8.01 12.51
C ALA A 120 16.25 7.81 14.02
N THR A 121 15.68 8.70 14.83
CA THR A 121 15.44 8.45 16.24
C THR A 121 14.01 7.98 16.39
N VAL A 122 13.83 6.79 16.97
CA VAL A 122 12.51 6.24 17.28
C VAL A 122 12.34 6.10 18.79
N LEU A 123 11.15 6.39 19.30
CA LEU A 123 10.78 6.02 20.66
C LEU A 123 10.20 4.61 20.60
N ALA A 124 10.89 3.61 21.15
CA ALA A 124 10.47 2.22 21.06
C ALA A 124 10.29 1.53 22.42
N SER A 125 9.39 0.54 22.43
CA SER A 125 9.11 -0.31 23.60
C SER A 125 8.63 -1.69 23.17
N LYS A 126 9.00 -2.73 23.94
CA LYS A 126 8.44 -4.10 23.79
C LYS A 126 7.11 -4.28 24.55
N SER A 127 6.66 -3.23 25.25
CA SER A 127 5.44 -3.23 26.04
C SER A 127 4.58 -2.00 25.71
N LEU A 128 3.27 -2.21 25.59
CA LEU A 128 2.31 -1.12 25.36
C LEU A 128 2.06 -0.25 26.60
N THR A 129 2.51 -0.71 27.78
CA THR A 129 2.25 -0.03 29.06
C THR A 129 3.49 0.61 29.67
N GLU A 130 4.68 0.29 29.17
CA GLU A 130 5.94 0.87 29.62
C GLU A 130 6.33 2.07 28.76
N ALA A 131 7.04 3.02 29.36
CA ALA A 131 7.53 4.18 28.65
C ALA A 131 8.50 3.77 27.53
N ALA A 132 8.31 4.32 26.34
CA ALA A 132 9.22 4.12 25.22
C ALA A 132 10.56 4.84 25.46
N SER A 133 11.64 4.21 25.02
CA SER A 133 13.00 4.77 25.09
C SER A 133 13.48 5.17 23.70
N PRO A 134 14.30 6.22 23.56
CA PRO A 134 14.85 6.62 22.28
C PRO A 134 15.91 5.63 21.81
N TYR A 135 15.83 5.25 20.54
CA TYR A 135 16.78 4.37 19.86
C TYR A 135 17.15 4.95 18.51
N LEU A 136 18.43 4.83 18.16
CA LEU A 136 18.92 5.23 16.83
C LEU A 136 18.72 4.07 15.87
N VAL A 137 18.04 4.35 14.75
CA VAL A 137 17.89 3.44 13.62
C VAL A 137 18.70 4.00 12.46
N THR A 138 19.60 3.18 11.94
CA THR A 138 20.36 3.51 10.74
C THR A 138 20.04 2.49 9.66
N VAL A 139 19.69 2.97 8.48
CA VAL A 139 19.51 2.15 7.29
C VAL A 139 20.41 2.67 6.21
N ALA A 140 21.34 1.86 5.73
CA ALA A 140 22.32 2.27 4.74
C ALA A 140 22.46 1.23 3.64
N THR A 141 22.78 1.68 2.43
CA THR A 141 23.20 0.79 1.34
C THR A 141 24.68 0.48 1.48
N GLU A 142 25.01 -0.79 1.68
CA GLU A 142 26.37 -1.30 1.86
C GLU A 142 26.69 -2.29 0.73
N GLY A 143 27.34 -1.79 -0.32
CA GLY A 143 27.56 -2.57 -1.54
C GLY A 143 26.24 -2.88 -2.24
N ALA A 144 25.90 -4.16 -2.36
CA ALA A 144 24.64 -4.61 -2.95
C ALA A 144 23.50 -4.74 -1.93
N ASP A 145 23.80 -4.70 -0.63
CA ASP A 145 22.82 -4.93 0.43
C ASP A 145 22.28 -3.59 0.99
N THR A 146 21.03 -3.59 1.44
CA THR A 146 20.52 -2.55 2.34
C THR A 146 20.52 -3.10 3.75
N VAL A 147 21.15 -2.41 4.70
CA VAL A 147 21.35 -2.90 6.07
C VAL A 147 20.70 -1.95 7.08
N LEU A 148 19.90 -2.51 7.98
CA LEU A 148 19.29 -1.85 9.12
C LEU A 148 20.03 -2.22 10.40
N ARG A 149 20.38 -1.21 11.20
CA ARG A 149 20.97 -1.38 12.54
C ARG A 149 20.29 -0.49 13.56
N THR A 150 19.96 -1.10 14.69
CA THR A 150 19.47 -0.44 15.90
C THR A 150 19.66 -1.39 17.09
N ASP A 151 19.90 -0.83 18.26
CA ASP A 151 20.00 -1.52 19.54
C ASP A 151 18.63 -1.92 20.12
N ALA A 152 17.54 -1.44 19.54
CA ALA A 152 16.18 -1.89 19.87
C ALA A 152 15.86 -3.33 19.41
N LEU A 153 16.72 -3.90 18.56
CA LEU A 153 16.55 -5.22 17.93
C LEU A 153 17.65 -6.21 18.36
N SER A 154 17.44 -7.48 18.05
CA SER A 154 18.31 -8.58 18.49
C SER A 154 19.64 -8.63 17.73
N CYS A 155 19.68 -8.14 16.50
CA CYS A 155 20.86 -8.16 15.63
C CYS A 155 20.74 -7.12 14.50
N SER A 156 21.75 -7.03 13.64
CA SER A 156 21.68 -6.24 12.41
C SER A 156 20.91 -7.02 11.35
N TYR A 157 20.17 -6.31 10.52
CA TYR A 157 19.31 -6.93 9.52
C TYR A 157 19.69 -6.48 8.13
N LYS A 158 19.88 -7.41 7.20
CA LYS A 158 19.97 -7.08 5.78
C LYS A 158 18.60 -7.26 5.14
N LYS A 159 18.22 -6.30 4.29
CA LYS A 159 16.97 -6.35 3.56
C LYS A 159 16.99 -7.61 2.73
N VAL A 160 15.92 -8.40 2.83
CA VAL A 160 15.68 -9.45 1.84
C VAL A 160 15.38 -8.70 0.57
N LEU A 161 16.40 -8.57 -0.26
CA LEU A 161 16.19 -8.29 -1.66
C LEU A 161 15.37 -9.47 -2.15
N LEU A 162 14.09 -9.21 -2.38
CA LEU A 162 13.38 -9.90 -3.44
C LEU A 162 14.34 -9.77 -4.61
N GLY A 163 15.01 -10.87 -4.97
CA GLY A 163 15.78 -10.85 -6.21
C GLY A 163 14.84 -10.39 -7.33
N GLU A 164 15.36 -10.22 -8.52
CA GLU A 164 14.54 -10.47 -9.69
C GLU A 164 14.14 -11.97 -9.69
N ARG A 165 13.36 -12.40 -8.69
CA ARG A 165 12.66 -13.66 -8.71
C ARG A 165 11.56 -13.39 -9.72
N ALA A 166 11.84 -13.80 -10.96
CA ALA A 166 10.90 -13.71 -12.05
C ALA A 166 9.59 -14.37 -11.58
N LEU A 167 8.54 -13.56 -11.51
CA LEU A 167 7.20 -14.06 -11.30
C LEU A 167 6.86 -14.91 -12.53
N SER A 168 6.62 -16.20 -12.33
CA SER A 168 6.21 -17.06 -13.43
C SER A 168 4.74 -16.80 -13.77
N PHE A 169 4.41 -16.77 -15.06
CA PHE A 169 3.03 -16.61 -15.52
C PHE A 169 2.47 -17.95 -15.99
N THR A 170 1.25 -18.27 -15.60
CA THR A 170 0.55 -19.50 -16.03
C THR A 170 -0.83 -19.13 -16.55
N GLY A 171 -1.29 -19.86 -17.57
CA GLY A 171 -2.58 -19.62 -18.22
C GLY A 171 -2.54 -18.52 -19.30
N VAL A 172 -1.48 -17.70 -19.33
CA VAL A 172 -1.25 -16.65 -20.35
C VAL A 172 -1.18 -17.26 -21.75
N THR A 173 -2.03 -16.75 -22.64
CA THR A 173 -2.05 -17.10 -24.07
C THR A 173 -2.14 -15.84 -24.91
N SER A 174 -2.05 -15.96 -26.24
CA SER A 174 -2.23 -14.82 -27.16
C SER A 174 -3.58 -14.11 -27.03
N LYS A 175 -4.58 -14.72 -26.36
CA LYS A 175 -5.88 -14.11 -26.08
C LYS A 175 -5.82 -12.96 -25.09
N LEU A 176 -4.82 -12.94 -24.20
CA LEU A 176 -4.65 -11.85 -23.24
C LEU A 176 -4.37 -10.53 -23.98
N GLU A 177 -3.40 -10.54 -24.88
CA GLU A 177 -3.03 -9.39 -25.69
C GLU A 177 -4.16 -8.96 -26.65
N GLU A 178 -4.85 -9.92 -27.26
CA GLU A 178 -6.02 -9.65 -28.12
C GLU A 178 -7.15 -8.94 -27.35
N ALA A 179 -7.49 -9.43 -26.15
CA ALA A 179 -8.57 -8.88 -25.34
C ALA A 179 -8.20 -7.53 -24.70
N MET A 180 -6.96 -7.41 -24.22
CA MET A 180 -6.51 -6.21 -23.53
C MET A 180 -6.08 -5.12 -24.52
N GLY A 181 -5.65 -5.45 -25.74
CA GLY A 181 -5.08 -4.48 -26.67
C GLY A 181 -3.74 -3.90 -26.21
N VAL A 182 -3.04 -4.61 -25.32
CA VAL A 182 -1.73 -4.25 -24.76
C VAL A 182 -0.81 -5.46 -24.88
N GLU A 183 0.45 -5.23 -25.26
CA GLU A 183 1.48 -6.28 -25.32
C GLU A 183 1.52 -7.08 -24.01
N THR A 184 1.53 -8.40 -24.14
CA THR A 184 1.58 -9.33 -22.99
C THR A 184 2.71 -8.99 -22.02
N ALA A 185 3.90 -8.68 -22.55
CA ALA A 185 5.08 -8.34 -21.74
C ALA A 185 4.87 -7.09 -20.87
N LYS A 186 4.10 -6.10 -21.32
CA LYS A 186 3.77 -4.91 -20.52
C LYS A 186 2.81 -5.24 -19.39
N ILE A 187 1.84 -6.14 -19.65
CA ILE A 187 0.92 -6.65 -18.62
C ILE A 187 1.69 -7.46 -17.58
N GLU A 188 2.57 -8.37 -18.00
CA GLU A 188 3.39 -9.18 -17.11
C GLU A 188 4.36 -8.33 -16.26
N ALA A 189 4.98 -7.31 -16.84
CA ALA A 189 5.82 -6.37 -16.11
C ALA A 189 5.03 -5.59 -15.04
N ALA A 190 3.84 -5.11 -15.40
CA ALA A 190 2.90 -4.46 -14.50
C ALA A 190 2.52 -5.37 -13.32
N VAL A 191 2.09 -6.60 -13.61
CA VAL A 191 1.71 -7.59 -12.57
C VAL A 191 2.91 -7.95 -11.70
N SER A 192 4.10 -8.12 -12.28
CA SER A 192 5.32 -8.44 -11.53
C SER A 192 5.71 -7.34 -10.56
N ALA A 193 5.69 -6.08 -11.02
CA ALA A 193 5.96 -4.92 -10.17
C ALA A 193 4.97 -4.84 -9.02
N ARG A 194 3.68 -5.11 -9.28
CA ARG A 194 2.66 -5.08 -8.22
C ARG A 194 2.78 -6.26 -7.26
N ALA A 195 3.02 -7.47 -7.75
CA ALA A 195 3.19 -8.67 -6.93
C ALA A 195 4.34 -8.49 -5.92
N ALA A 196 5.47 -7.92 -6.35
CA ALA A 196 6.60 -7.63 -5.49
C ALA A 196 6.23 -6.71 -4.29
N ALA A 197 5.29 -5.79 -4.48
CA ALA A 197 4.84 -4.87 -3.43
C ALA A 197 3.81 -5.48 -2.47
N VAL A 198 2.85 -6.27 -2.98
CA VAL A 198 1.68 -6.71 -2.18
C VAL A 198 1.75 -8.17 -1.71
N SER A 199 2.56 -8.99 -2.37
CA SER A 199 2.78 -10.39 -2.04
C SER A 199 4.22 -10.82 -2.39
N PRO A 200 5.20 -10.36 -1.59
CA PRO A 200 6.62 -10.57 -1.88
C PRO A 200 7.02 -12.05 -1.94
N ASN A 201 6.26 -12.95 -1.31
CA ASN A 201 6.56 -14.38 -1.30
C ASN A 201 5.92 -15.16 -2.47
N ALA A 202 5.09 -14.52 -3.31
CA ALA A 202 4.50 -15.17 -4.48
C ALA A 202 5.59 -15.53 -5.51
N SER A 203 5.45 -16.71 -6.13
CA SER A 203 6.35 -17.22 -7.17
C SER A 203 5.66 -17.37 -8.54
N ARG A 204 4.34 -17.27 -8.58
CA ARG A 204 3.53 -17.44 -9.78
C ARG A 204 2.28 -16.55 -9.77
N ALA A 205 1.99 -15.95 -10.92
CA ALA A 205 0.72 -15.33 -11.26
C ALA A 205 -0.06 -16.20 -12.24
N ILE A 206 -1.31 -16.48 -11.92
CA ILE A 206 -2.19 -17.35 -12.70
C ILE A 206 -3.27 -16.47 -13.34
N TRP A 207 -3.28 -16.41 -14.67
CA TRP A 207 -4.40 -15.85 -15.42
C TRP A 207 -5.48 -16.91 -15.58
N ASP A 208 -6.71 -16.55 -15.27
CA ASP A 208 -7.91 -17.40 -15.38
C ASP A 208 -8.48 -17.47 -16.81
N ALA A 209 -7.84 -16.79 -17.76
CA ALA A 209 -8.29 -16.64 -19.15
C ALA A 209 -9.56 -15.79 -19.32
N GLU A 210 -9.88 -14.92 -18.36
CA GLU A 210 -11.01 -14.00 -18.43
C GLU A 210 -10.55 -12.56 -18.65
N ALA A 211 -11.33 -11.82 -19.44
CA ALA A 211 -11.19 -10.37 -19.62
C ALA A 211 -12.56 -9.73 -19.80
N TRP A 212 -12.77 -8.59 -19.15
CA TRP A 212 -13.98 -7.78 -19.23
C TRP A 212 -13.73 -6.56 -20.11
N ILE A 213 -14.49 -6.42 -21.19
CA ILE A 213 -14.35 -5.31 -22.14
C ILE A 213 -15.51 -4.33 -21.96
N ASP A 214 -15.17 -3.10 -21.60
CA ASP A 214 -16.09 -1.98 -21.59
C ASP A 214 -15.95 -1.20 -22.90
N TYR A 215 -16.83 -1.50 -23.86
CA TYR A 215 -16.86 -0.82 -25.14
C TYR A 215 -17.31 0.64 -25.05
N ALA A 216 -18.10 1.00 -24.03
CA ALA A 216 -18.61 2.38 -23.90
C ALA A 216 -17.49 3.32 -23.47
N ASN A 217 -16.63 2.87 -22.55
CA ASN A 217 -15.49 3.64 -22.06
C ASN A 217 -14.17 3.24 -22.74
N GLY A 218 -14.20 2.30 -23.69
CA GLY A 218 -13.02 1.81 -24.38
C GLY A 218 -12.00 1.17 -23.44
N ALA A 219 -12.40 0.59 -22.31
CA ALA A 219 -11.52 -0.01 -21.31
C ALA A 219 -11.55 -1.54 -21.37
N ALA A 220 -10.52 -2.20 -20.85
CA ALA A 220 -10.49 -3.65 -20.68
C ALA A 220 -9.86 -4.00 -19.33
N THR A 221 -10.39 -5.01 -18.64
CA THR A 221 -9.94 -5.45 -17.31
C THR A 221 -9.70 -6.95 -17.29
N THR A 222 -8.60 -7.39 -16.66
CA THR A 222 -8.27 -8.80 -16.47
C THR A 222 -7.70 -9.03 -15.07
N THR A 223 -7.68 -10.27 -14.59
CA THR A 223 -7.25 -10.63 -13.24
C THR A 223 -6.16 -11.69 -13.23
N PHE A 224 -5.21 -11.57 -12.31
CA PHE A 224 -4.20 -12.59 -12.02
C PHE A 224 -4.32 -12.98 -10.55
N THR A 225 -4.31 -14.28 -10.26
CA THR A 225 -4.25 -14.80 -8.90
C THR A 225 -2.82 -15.20 -8.57
N LEU A 226 -2.28 -14.64 -7.50
CA LEU A 226 -0.95 -15.00 -6.99
C LEU A 226 -1.00 -16.29 -6.18
N ASP A 227 0.06 -17.09 -6.27
CA ASP A 227 0.24 -18.34 -5.54
C ASP A 227 0.73 -18.13 -4.09
N ASP A 228 0.13 -17.18 -3.38
CA ASP A 228 0.38 -16.94 -1.97
C ASP A 228 -0.69 -17.59 -1.09
N GLY A 229 -0.47 -17.60 0.22
CA GLY A 229 -1.43 -18.16 1.18
C GLY A 229 -2.77 -17.42 1.21
N ALA A 230 -2.84 -16.20 0.68
CA ALA A 230 -4.04 -15.36 0.64
C ALA A 230 -4.81 -15.46 -0.68
N SER A 231 -4.24 -16.10 -1.71
CA SER A 231 -4.73 -16.05 -3.09
C SER A 231 -4.99 -14.60 -3.55
N THR A 232 -3.98 -13.73 -3.37
CA THR A 232 -4.09 -12.31 -3.71
C THR A 232 -4.43 -12.13 -5.20
N MET A 233 -5.43 -11.30 -5.51
CA MET A 233 -5.81 -10.98 -6.88
C MET A 233 -5.27 -9.61 -7.31
N ILE A 234 -4.58 -9.57 -8.44
CA ILE A 234 -4.14 -8.35 -9.12
C ILE A 234 -5.07 -8.13 -10.31
N SER A 235 -5.74 -6.98 -10.36
CA SER A 235 -6.54 -6.56 -11.50
C SER A 235 -5.75 -5.57 -12.35
N VAL A 236 -5.70 -5.84 -13.65
CA VAL A 236 -5.04 -4.99 -14.63
C VAL A 236 -6.11 -4.37 -15.51
N THR A 237 -6.17 -3.05 -15.56
CA THR A 237 -7.11 -2.29 -16.37
C THR A 237 -6.38 -1.46 -17.40
N ARG A 238 -6.69 -1.65 -18.68
CA ARG A 238 -6.28 -0.74 -19.76
C ARG A 238 -7.30 0.39 -19.86
N SER A 239 -6.83 1.64 -19.76
CA SER A 239 -7.64 2.84 -20.00
C SER A 239 -7.90 3.09 -21.49
N SER A 240 -8.86 3.99 -21.78
CA SER A 240 -9.32 4.33 -23.14
C SER A 240 -8.25 4.89 -24.06
N ASP A 241 -7.18 5.47 -23.51
CA ASP A 241 -6.04 6.03 -24.24
C ASP A 241 -5.07 4.98 -24.79
N GLY A 242 -5.19 3.71 -24.35
CA GLY A 242 -4.28 2.62 -24.70
C GLY A 242 -2.83 2.79 -24.24
N ALA A 243 -2.52 3.91 -23.58
CA ALA A 243 -1.19 4.28 -23.13
C ALA A 243 -1.00 3.95 -21.64
N SER A 244 -2.09 3.96 -20.87
CA SER A 244 -2.07 3.86 -19.43
C SER A 244 -2.68 2.54 -18.96
N THR A 245 -1.85 1.65 -18.42
CA THR A 245 -2.29 0.45 -17.73
C THR A 245 -2.39 0.77 -16.23
N MET A 246 -3.62 0.94 -15.74
CA MET A 246 -3.90 1.10 -14.30
C MET A 246 -3.92 -0.29 -13.65
N ILE A 247 -3.29 -0.43 -12.49
CA ILE A 247 -3.22 -1.71 -11.77
C ILE A 247 -3.90 -1.53 -10.42
N SER A 248 -5.07 -2.14 -10.24
CA SER A 248 -5.76 -2.16 -8.96
C SER A 248 -5.59 -3.53 -8.29
N VAL A 249 -5.54 -3.55 -6.96
CA VAL A 249 -5.41 -4.80 -6.20
C VAL A 249 -6.63 -5.01 -5.34
N THR A 250 -7.13 -6.25 -5.35
CA THR A 250 -8.18 -6.70 -4.45
C THR A 250 -7.66 -7.88 -3.65
N ARG A 251 -7.54 -7.73 -2.33
CA ARG A 251 -7.23 -8.85 -1.44
C ARG A 251 -8.50 -9.66 -1.19
N SER A 252 -8.44 -10.96 -1.50
CA SER A 252 -9.55 -11.92 -1.33
C SER A 252 -10.15 -11.92 0.09
N SER A 253 -9.34 -11.63 1.11
CA SER A 253 -9.78 -11.63 2.51
C SER A 253 -10.38 -10.32 3.03
N ASP A 254 -10.31 -9.20 2.30
CA ASP A 254 -10.60 -7.89 2.90
C ASP A 254 -11.44 -6.93 2.05
N GLY A 255 -11.87 -7.31 0.83
CA GLY A 255 -12.82 -6.53 0.01
C GLY A 255 -12.40 -5.09 -0.34
N THR A 256 -11.22 -4.64 0.11
CA THR A 256 -10.72 -3.29 -0.09
C THR A 256 -10.03 -3.25 -1.45
N ILE A 257 -10.59 -2.42 -2.35
CA ILE A 257 -9.99 -2.09 -3.64
C ILE A 257 -9.05 -0.92 -3.40
N GLU A 258 -7.74 -1.12 -3.54
CA GLU A 258 -6.78 -0.02 -3.61
C GLU A 258 -6.45 0.26 -5.08
N ALA A 259 -6.96 1.40 -5.57
CA ALA A 259 -6.59 1.95 -6.87
C ALA A 259 -5.32 2.81 -6.71
N LEU A 260 -4.31 2.57 -7.56
CA LEU A 260 -3.15 3.44 -7.76
C LEU A 260 -3.01 3.72 -9.26
#